data_AF-A0A8B6FRH6-F1
#
_entry.id   AF-A0A8B6FRH6-F1
#
_cell.length_a   1.000
_cell.length_b   1.000
_cell.length_c   1.000
_cell.angle_alpha   90.00
_cell.angle_beta   90.00
_cell.angle_gamma   90.00
#
_symmetry.space_group_name_H-M   'P 1'
#
loop_
_entity.id
_entity.type
_entity.pdbx_description
1 polymer ?
#
loop_
_entity_poly.entity_id
_entity_poly.type
_entity_poly.pdbx_seq_one_letter_code
_entity_poly.pdbx_strand_id
1 'polypeptide(L)'
;MCSKCKDKIHSKFKSEKEHETIDIKDVGRQDKTVDQKSQEMVQQDQELVSISGLQTAGVSSSPTNDKLINVEEYQTEMINIHFLALYFDGSLWIGDGAKRNLHHTFTSLQNVQLLRDKVKVVSCSNMVILGIAVTPANDILMATGTPSLMQIKAGSNKVSESIYCEDMSRDIWSVHVSKDGRVIMGGVRFVVVMDTYGSYLTRYENDKNKKLIFKGQLVHSITSTSNGNIFIIEYFNKGVIMLGKDDVINIYTGHPVYNHIDSFHPISAVTTPMDNVLVADNGNHTLHILDSNCQLLTVYNIRDIGIRRPVSLAIIMNRPFPVLYIGCDVCESNSKSGKLYKMNIMEC
;
A
#
# COMPACT_ATOMS: atom_id res chain seq x y z
N MET A 1 -8.25 -6.38 -37.61
CA MET A 1 -9.69 -6.68 -37.37
C MET A 1 -10.48 -6.35 -38.62
N CYS A 2 -11.31 -7.29 -39.10
CA CYS A 2 -12.12 -7.16 -40.32
C CYS A 2 -13.39 -6.30 -40.07
N SER A 3 -13.77 -5.50 -41.06
CA SER A 3 -14.84 -4.48 -41.02
C SER A 3 -16.27 -4.99 -40.78
N LYS A 4 -16.48 -6.31 -40.69
CA LYS A 4 -17.83 -6.90 -40.56
C LYS A 4 -18.37 -7.03 -39.12
N CYS A 5 -17.60 -6.63 -38.10
CA CYS A 5 -18.04 -6.74 -36.70
C CYS A 5 -18.61 -5.45 -36.09
N LYS A 6 -18.59 -4.30 -36.80
CA LYS A 6 -19.03 -3.00 -36.23
C LYS A 6 -20.55 -2.77 -36.22
N ASP A 7 -21.30 -3.38 -37.14
CA ASP A 7 -22.68 -2.97 -37.38
C ASP A 7 -23.73 -3.65 -36.49
N LYS A 8 -23.34 -4.62 -35.64
CA LYS A 8 -24.29 -5.36 -34.79
C LYS A 8 -24.50 -4.80 -33.38
N ILE A 9 -23.72 -3.80 -32.96
CA ILE A 9 -23.76 -3.28 -31.58
C ILE A 9 -24.57 -1.96 -31.48
N HIS A 10 -24.79 -1.25 -32.59
CA HIS A 10 -25.47 0.05 -32.58
C HIS A 10 -27.00 0.01 -32.52
N SER A 11 -27.66 -1.16 -32.57
CA SER A 11 -29.14 -1.23 -32.60
C SER A 11 -29.81 -1.50 -31.25
N LYS A 12 -29.08 -1.65 -30.14
CA LYS A 12 -29.65 -2.14 -28.87
C LYS A 12 -29.79 -1.13 -27.73
N PHE A 13 -29.47 0.14 -27.93
CA PHE A 13 -29.44 1.16 -26.84
C PHE A 13 -30.32 2.40 -27.07
N LYS A 14 -31.45 2.24 -27.76
CA LYS A 14 -32.49 3.28 -27.84
C LYS A 14 -33.87 2.73 -27.47
N SER A 15 -34.12 2.58 -26.18
CA SER A 15 -35.46 2.74 -25.59
C SER A 15 -35.33 2.81 -24.07
N GLU A 16 -36.23 3.59 -23.46
CA GLU A 16 -36.50 3.67 -22.01
C GLU A 16 -35.70 4.73 -21.22
N LYS A 17 -36.06 5.98 -21.50
CA LYS A 17 -36.19 7.05 -20.49
C LYS A 17 -37.67 7.33 -20.31
N GLU A 18 -38.24 6.99 -19.15
CA GLU A 18 -39.44 7.65 -18.65
C GLU A 18 -39.33 7.92 -17.15
N HIS A 19 -39.93 9.05 -16.78
CA HIS A 19 -39.85 9.75 -15.50
C HIS A 19 -40.73 9.11 -14.42
N GLU A 20 -40.24 9.12 -13.17
CA GLU A 20 -41.12 9.28 -12.00
C GLU A 20 -40.53 10.33 -11.07
N THR A 21 -41.38 11.30 -10.74
CA THR A 21 -41.10 12.42 -9.83
C THR A 21 -41.93 12.12 -8.58
N ILE A 22 -41.29 11.92 -7.43
CA ILE A 22 -41.98 11.73 -6.14
C ILE A 22 -41.76 12.97 -5.29
N ASP A 23 -42.86 13.67 -5.04
CA ASP A 23 -43.03 14.72 -4.05
C ASP A 23 -43.04 14.10 -2.63
N ILE A 24 -42.24 14.63 -1.71
CA ILE A 24 -42.39 14.35 -0.27
C ILE A 24 -42.43 15.69 0.47
N LYS A 25 -43.64 16.03 0.94
CA LYS A 25 -43.88 17.05 1.97
C LYS A 25 -43.98 16.38 3.35
N ASP A 26 -43.45 17.09 4.34
CA ASP A 26 -43.83 17.10 5.76
C ASP A 26 -43.91 15.78 6.55
N VAL A 27 -42.91 15.56 7.41
CA VAL A 27 -43.16 15.11 8.80
C VAL A 27 -42.18 15.84 9.73
N GLY A 28 -42.73 16.55 10.72
CA GLY A 28 -42.01 17.41 11.63
C GLY A 28 -41.48 16.74 12.91
N ARG A 29 -40.56 17.49 13.54
CA ARG A 29 -40.46 17.91 14.96
C ARG A 29 -40.61 16.88 16.11
N GLN A 30 -39.69 17.09 17.07
CA GLN A 30 -39.66 16.71 18.51
C GLN A 30 -39.10 15.30 18.80
N ASP A 31 -38.20 15.06 19.77
CA ASP A 31 -37.93 15.76 21.03
C ASP A 31 -36.46 15.68 21.50
N LYS A 32 -36.09 16.67 22.33
CA LYS A 32 -34.91 16.70 23.21
C LYS A 32 -35.34 16.27 24.60
N THR A 33 -34.62 15.37 25.28
CA THR A 33 -34.19 15.47 26.70
C THR A 33 -33.56 14.17 27.21
N VAL A 34 -32.84 14.30 28.33
CA VAL A 34 -32.29 13.30 29.27
C VAL A 34 -30.84 12.91 28.99
N ASP A 35 -29.87 13.67 29.52
CA ASP A 35 -29.34 13.71 30.91
C ASP A 35 -28.35 12.59 31.25
N GLN A 36 -27.11 13.06 31.41
CA GLN A 36 -26.24 12.84 32.57
C GLN A 36 -26.47 11.55 33.37
N LYS A 37 -25.61 10.54 33.14
CA LYS A 37 -25.13 9.59 34.16
C LYS A 37 -24.08 8.64 33.57
N SER A 38 -22.81 9.00 33.70
CA SER A 38 -21.68 8.06 33.84
C SER A 38 -20.33 8.82 33.83
N GLN A 39 -20.13 9.65 34.85
CA GLN A 39 -18.82 10.07 35.31
C GLN A 39 -18.70 9.55 36.74
N GLU A 40 -18.16 8.34 36.91
CA GLU A 40 -17.78 7.79 38.22
C GLU A 40 -16.94 6.51 37.96
N MET A 41 -15.63 6.69 37.79
CA MET A 41 -14.67 5.65 38.19
C MET A 41 -13.31 6.30 38.42
N VAL A 42 -13.15 6.72 39.68
CA VAL A 42 -11.96 7.27 40.30
C VAL A 42 -11.11 6.11 40.83
N GLN A 43 -9.80 6.20 40.56
CA GLN A 43 -8.66 5.74 41.36
C GLN A 43 -8.81 4.48 42.21
N GLN A 44 -8.00 3.46 41.89
CA GLN A 44 -7.30 2.69 42.92
C GLN A 44 -6.04 2.05 42.33
N ASP A 45 -4.89 2.45 42.89
CA ASP A 45 -3.74 1.61 43.25
C ASP A 45 -2.40 2.31 43.03
N GLN A 46 -2.02 3.10 44.03
CA GLN A 46 -0.63 3.33 44.41
C GLN A 46 -0.39 2.69 45.78
N GLU A 47 0.70 1.93 45.87
CA GLU A 47 1.66 1.83 46.98
C GLU A 47 2.04 0.38 47.32
N LEU A 48 3.32 0.04 47.09
CA LEU A 48 4.16 -0.66 48.06
C LEU A 48 5.65 -0.49 47.73
N VAL A 49 6.24 0.51 48.40
CA VAL A 49 7.49 0.52 49.18
C VAL A 49 8.76 -0.19 48.62
N SER A 50 9.71 0.69 48.30
CA SER A 50 11.19 0.66 48.37
C SER A 50 11.94 -0.44 49.14
N ILE A 51 13.04 -0.92 48.55
CA ILE A 51 14.34 -1.15 49.22
C ILE A 51 15.50 -0.66 48.30
N SER A 52 16.39 0.14 48.89
CA SER A 52 17.69 0.68 48.43
C SER A 52 18.70 -0.40 48.02
N GLY A 53 19.73 -0.20 47.20
CA GLY A 53 20.29 0.95 46.50
C GLY A 53 21.67 0.55 45.93
N LEU A 54 22.09 1.15 44.81
CA LEU A 54 23.50 1.23 44.39
C LEU A 54 23.63 2.28 43.27
N GLN A 55 24.51 3.25 43.48
CA GLN A 55 24.86 4.30 42.53
C GLN A 55 25.75 3.74 41.42
N THR A 56 25.41 4.02 40.15
CA THR A 56 26.38 4.38 39.08
C THR A 56 25.64 4.98 37.89
N ALA A 57 26.10 6.17 37.45
CA ALA A 57 25.98 6.83 36.15
C ALA A 57 24.63 6.83 35.39
N GLY A 58 24.17 8.04 35.07
CA GLY A 58 22.83 8.32 34.55
C GLY A 58 22.49 7.64 33.22
N VAL A 59 21.38 6.91 33.25
CA VAL A 59 20.58 6.50 32.09
C VAL A 59 19.13 6.77 32.46
N SER A 60 18.47 7.69 31.76
CA SER A 60 17.03 7.93 31.90
C SER A 60 16.29 6.74 31.30
N SER A 61 15.77 5.86 32.16
CA SER A 61 14.91 4.76 31.77
C SER A 61 13.45 5.18 31.93
N SER A 62 12.77 5.38 30.80
CA SER A 62 11.33 5.22 30.72
C SER A 62 11.05 3.76 30.34
N PRO A 63 10.17 3.03 31.04
CA PRO A 63 9.88 1.64 30.72
C PRO A 63 8.82 1.60 29.61
N THR A 64 9.25 1.58 28.36
CA THR A 64 8.40 1.11 27.25
C THR A 64 8.86 -0.28 26.84
N ASN A 65 7.90 -1.15 26.57
CA ASN A 65 8.10 -2.53 26.11
C ASN A 65 8.96 -2.58 24.83
N ASP A 66 10.28 -2.51 24.99
CA ASP A 66 11.26 -2.73 23.94
C ASP A 66 11.27 -4.22 23.58
N LYS A 67 10.23 -4.67 22.87
CA LYS A 67 10.39 -5.80 21.96
C LYS A 67 11.49 -5.37 21.00
N LEU A 68 12.68 -5.96 21.15
CA LEU A 68 13.85 -5.74 20.30
C LEU A 68 13.45 -5.95 18.83
N ILE A 69 13.06 -4.87 18.17
CA ILE A 69 12.88 -4.84 16.72
C ILE A 69 14.29 -4.90 16.15
N ASN A 70 14.70 -6.06 15.65
CA ASN A 70 15.95 -6.16 14.92
C ASN A 70 15.78 -5.47 13.56
N VAL A 71 16.52 -4.37 13.37
CA VAL A 71 16.56 -3.61 12.13
C VAL A 71 17.92 -3.80 11.48
N GLU A 72 17.91 -4.28 10.25
CA GLU A 72 19.09 -4.36 9.39
C GLU A 72 19.00 -3.29 8.30
N GLU A 73 20.01 -2.42 8.19
CA GLU A 73 20.12 -1.43 7.10
C GLU A 73 21.00 -2.00 5.96
N TYR A 74 20.53 -1.86 4.73
CA TYR A 74 21.28 -2.19 3.53
C TYR A 74 21.57 -0.95 2.71
N GLN A 75 22.87 -0.74 2.45
CA GLN A 75 23.34 0.24 1.47
C GLN A 75 23.11 -0.32 0.06
N THR A 76 22.47 0.47 -0.78
CA THR A 76 22.23 0.13 -2.18
C THR A 76 22.85 1.18 -3.10
N GLU A 77 23.19 0.80 -4.33
CA GLU A 77 23.55 1.75 -5.39
C GLU A 77 22.30 2.35 -6.07
N MET A 78 21.12 1.89 -5.69
CA MET A 78 19.85 2.42 -6.17
C MET A 78 19.66 3.81 -5.60
N ILE A 79 19.33 4.75 -6.46
CA ILE A 79 19.19 6.16 -6.04
C ILE A 79 17.81 6.35 -5.43
N ASN A 80 16.79 5.67 -5.95
CA ASN A 80 15.42 5.90 -5.52
C ASN A 80 14.62 4.59 -5.49
N ILE A 81 14.58 3.96 -4.31
CA ILE A 81 13.80 2.74 -4.08
C ILE A 81 12.32 3.13 -4.02
N HIS A 82 11.66 3.08 -5.16
CA HIS A 82 10.29 3.54 -5.28
C HIS A 82 9.28 2.43 -4.98
N PHE A 83 9.58 1.19 -5.41
CA PHE A 83 8.66 0.06 -5.29
C PHE A 83 9.39 -1.22 -4.91
N LEU A 84 8.74 -2.01 -4.05
CA LEU A 84 9.16 -3.32 -3.61
C LEU A 84 8.06 -4.32 -3.96
N ALA A 85 8.43 -5.46 -4.51
CA ALA A 85 7.54 -6.60 -4.64
C ALA A 85 8.27 -7.86 -4.24
N LEU A 86 7.54 -8.78 -3.60
CA LEU A 86 8.10 -10.04 -3.16
C LEU A 86 7.63 -11.19 -4.01
N TYR A 87 8.53 -12.16 -4.10
CA TYR A 87 8.34 -13.40 -4.80
C TYR A 87 8.03 -14.52 -3.81
N PHE A 88 7.37 -15.59 -4.25
CA PHE A 88 7.01 -16.72 -3.38
C PHE A 88 8.23 -17.46 -2.79
N ASP A 89 9.36 -17.43 -3.48
CA ASP A 89 10.63 -18.01 -3.02
C ASP A 89 11.37 -17.11 -2.00
N GLY A 90 10.78 -15.97 -1.62
CA GLY A 90 11.37 -14.99 -0.72
C GLY A 90 12.33 -14.01 -1.40
N SER A 91 12.51 -14.06 -2.72
CA SER A 91 13.27 -13.02 -3.44
C SER A 91 12.51 -11.70 -3.48
N LEU A 92 13.27 -10.61 -3.54
CA LEU A 92 12.78 -9.25 -3.50
C LEU A 92 13.11 -8.55 -4.81
N TRP A 93 12.10 -7.97 -5.44
CA TRP A 93 12.23 -7.10 -6.59
C TRP A 93 12.14 -5.66 -6.14
N ILE A 94 13.05 -4.85 -6.66
CA ILE A 94 13.20 -3.45 -6.28
C ILE A 94 13.21 -2.60 -7.54
N GLY A 95 12.26 -1.66 -7.63
CA GLY A 95 12.23 -0.66 -8.68
C GLY A 95 13.08 0.55 -8.31
N ASP A 96 14.13 0.80 -9.09
CA ASP A 96 14.87 2.07 -9.04
C ASP A 96 14.22 3.06 -10.01
N GLY A 97 13.42 3.98 -9.46
CA GLY A 97 12.68 4.95 -10.28
C GLY A 97 13.59 5.98 -10.96
N ALA A 98 14.77 6.26 -10.40
CA ALA A 98 15.71 7.21 -10.99
C ALA A 98 16.47 6.60 -12.16
N LYS A 99 16.94 5.35 -12.01
CA LYS A 99 17.67 4.62 -13.06
C LYS A 99 16.77 3.88 -14.05
N ARG A 100 15.45 3.80 -13.77
CA ARG A 100 14.46 3.08 -14.59
C ARG A 100 14.81 1.60 -14.78
N ASN A 101 15.33 1.01 -13.71
CA ASN A 101 15.79 -0.38 -13.69
C ASN A 101 15.01 -1.16 -12.65
N LEU A 102 14.77 -2.44 -12.94
CA LEU A 102 14.38 -3.42 -11.93
C LEU A 102 15.60 -4.17 -11.45
N HIS A 103 15.74 -4.26 -10.14
CA HIS A 103 16.76 -5.01 -9.45
C HIS A 103 16.10 -6.23 -8.80
N HIS A 104 16.52 -7.44 -9.20
CA HIS A 104 16.16 -8.67 -8.50
C HIS A 104 17.23 -8.98 -7.47
N THR A 105 16.87 -9.10 -6.20
CA THR A 105 17.79 -9.61 -5.18
C THR A 105 17.27 -10.90 -4.59
N PHE A 106 18.16 -11.89 -4.51
CA PHE A 106 17.91 -13.10 -3.77
C PHE A 106 18.14 -12.80 -2.30
N THR A 107 17.07 -12.81 -1.51
CA THR A 107 17.25 -12.87 -0.06
C THR A 107 17.62 -14.30 0.29
N SER A 108 18.92 -14.62 0.21
CA SER A 108 19.43 -15.83 0.86
C SER A 108 19.01 -15.77 2.32
N LEU A 109 18.53 -16.89 2.86
CA LEU A 109 17.96 -16.98 4.21
C LEU A 109 18.84 -16.40 5.32
N GLN A 110 20.14 -16.19 5.06
CA GLN A 110 21.15 -15.84 6.06
C GLN A 110 21.93 -14.53 5.81
N ASN A 111 21.97 -13.95 4.61
CA ASN A 111 22.78 -12.73 4.34
C ASN A 111 22.30 -11.96 3.10
N VAL A 112 21.78 -10.76 3.29
CA VAL A 112 21.44 -9.81 2.19
C VAL A 112 22.68 -9.02 1.70
N GLN A 113 23.85 -9.25 2.31
CA GLN A 113 25.14 -8.63 1.93
C GLN A 113 25.59 -8.86 0.46
N LEU A 114 24.88 -9.70 -0.30
CA LEU A 114 25.16 -10.01 -1.71
C LEU A 114 24.27 -9.25 -2.71
N LEU A 115 23.78 -8.06 -2.35
CA LEU A 115 23.14 -7.11 -3.29
C LEU A 115 24.05 -6.67 -4.45
N ARG A 116 25.35 -7.01 -4.45
CA ARG A 116 26.27 -6.62 -5.53
C ARG A 116 26.47 -7.69 -6.62
N ASP A 117 26.50 -8.97 -6.26
CA ASP A 117 27.04 -9.99 -7.19
C ASP A 117 25.98 -10.83 -7.92
N LYS A 118 24.69 -10.72 -7.54
CA LYS A 118 23.60 -11.53 -8.13
C LYS A 118 22.36 -10.72 -8.50
N VAL A 119 22.51 -9.42 -8.76
CA VAL A 119 21.37 -8.61 -9.16
C VAL A 119 21.09 -8.77 -10.63
N LYS A 120 19.98 -9.43 -10.96
CA LYS A 120 19.44 -9.37 -12.31
C LYS A 120 18.88 -7.98 -12.52
N VAL A 121 19.54 -7.19 -13.37
CA VAL A 121 19.05 -5.88 -13.79
C VAL A 121 18.25 -6.06 -15.07
N VAL A 122 16.97 -5.71 -15.02
CA VAL A 122 16.15 -5.56 -16.22
C VAL A 122 16.05 -4.07 -16.52
N SER A 123 16.66 -3.66 -17.64
CA SER A 123 16.56 -2.29 -18.09
C SER A 123 15.20 -2.07 -18.73
N CYS A 124 14.46 -1.08 -18.23
CA CYS A 124 13.16 -0.67 -18.77
C CYS A 124 13.33 0.64 -19.56
N SER A 125 14.44 0.80 -20.30
CA SER A 125 14.84 2.04 -20.98
C SER A 125 13.64 2.79 -21.58
N ASN A 126 13.48 4.06 -21.18
CA ASN A 126 12.38 4.99 -21.52
C ASN A 126 11.08 4.89 -20.69
N MET A 127 10.92 3.92 -19.80
CA MET A 127 9.72 3.78 -18.96
C MET A 127 9.99 4.18 -17.51
N VAL A 128 9.05 4.90 -16.89
CA VAL A 128 9.10 5.16 -15.45
C VAL A 128 8.36 4.02 -14.77
N ILE A 129 9.03 3.25 -13.92
CA ILE A 129 8.37 2.18 -13.17
C ILE A 129 7.63 2.83 -12.00
N LEU A 130 6.31 2.69 -11.99
CA LEU A 130 5.39 3.27 -11.00
C LEU A 130 4.77 2.21 -10.09
N GLY A 131 4.91 0.93 -10.39
CA GLY A 131 4.45 -0.13 -9.52
C GLY A 131 4.92 -1.48 -10.02
N ILE A 132 5.12 -2.41 -9.10
CA ILE A 132 5.49 -3.79 -9.42
C ILE A 132 4.67 -4.78 -8.61
N ALA A 133 4.33 -5.89 -9.23
CA ALA A 133 3.70 -7.02 -8.55
C ALA A 133 4.17 -8.33 -9.17
N VAL A 134 4.08 -9.43 -8.43
CA VAL A 134 4.48 -10.76 -8.87
C VAL A 134 3.25 -11.66 -8.93
N THR A 135 3.06 -12.36 -10.03
CA THR A 135 1.95 -13.30 -10.21
C THR A 135 2.24 -14.67 -9.59
N PRO A 136 1.23 -15.52 -9.34
CA PRO A 136 1.44 -16.92 -8.95
C PRO A 136 2.27 -17.72 -9.95
N ALA A 137 2.21 -17.35 -11.23
CA ALA A 137 3.03 -17.92 -12.29
C ALA A 137 4.44 -17.33 -12.33
N ASN A 138 4.83 -16.54 -11.32
CA ASN A 138 6.17 -15.98 -11.18
C ASN A 138 6.53 -14.94 -12.27
N ASP A 139 5.51 -14.42 -12.96
CA ASP A 139 5.67 -13.29 -13.86
C ASP A 139 5.70 -11.99 -13.06
N ILE A 140 6.44 -10.99 -13.54
CA ILE A 140 6.47 -9.64 -12.95
C ILE A 140 5.55 -8.76 -13.79
N LEU A 141 4.62 -8.08 -13.12
CA LEU A 141 3.80 -7.04 -13.71
C LEU A 141 4.36 -5.69 -13.30
N MET A 142 4.40 -4.75 -14.25
CA MET A 142 4.90 -3.40 -14.03
C MET A 142 3.87 -2.38 -14.52
N ALA A 143 3.55 -1.42 -13.65
CA ALA A 143 2.89 -0.18 -14.03
C ALA A 143 3.95 0.81 -14.52
N THR A 144 3.80 1.36 -15.72
CA THR A 144 4.84 2.20 -16.35
C THR A 144 4.42 3.64 -16.66
N GLY A 145 3.32 4.11 -16.08
CA GLY A 145 2.76 5.41 -16.43
C GLY A 145 2.18 5.44 -17.84
N THR A 146 1.85 4.26 -18.37
CA THR A 146 1.16 4.09 -19.64
C THR A 146 -0.19 3.39 -19.38
N PRO A 147 -1.12 3.38 -20.35
CA PRO A 147 -2.39 2.68 -20.19
C PRO A 147 -2.30 1.14 -20.25
N SER A 148 -1.11 0.56 -20.12
CA SER A 148 -0.92 -0.89 -20.19
C SER A 148 0.09 -1.35 -19.15
N LEU A 149 -0.15 -2.54 -18.61
CA LEU A 149 0.86 -3.19 -17.78
C LEU A 149 1.92 -3.81 -18.67
N MET A 150 3.17 -3.65 -18.28
CA MET A 150 4.27 -4.38 -18.89
C MET A 150 4.50 -5.67 -18.10
N GLN A 151 4.89 -6.74 -18.78
CA GLN A 151 5.15 -8.03 -18.14
C GLN A 151 6.59 -8.46 -18.35
N ILE A 152 7.21 -9.11 -17.36
CA ILE A 152 8.42 -9.92 -17.55
C ILE A 152 8.05 -11.35 -17.17
N LYS A 153 8.10 -12.25 -18.15
CA LYS A 153 7.82 -13.67 -17.90
C LYS A 153 8.83 -14.30 -16.94
N ALA A 154 8.37 -15.24 -16.12
CA ALA A 154 9.24 -16.05 -15.27
C ALA A 154 10.44 -16.60 -16.05
N GLY A 155 11.65 -16.43 -15.51
CA GLY A 155 12.90 -16.83 -16.18
C GLY A 155 13.40 -15.88 -17.28
N SER A 156 12.54 -15.03 -17.85
CA SER A 156 12.92 -14.04 -18.87
C SER A 156 13.68 -12.85 -18.25
N ASN A 157 14.54 -12.22 -19.05
CA ASN A 157 15.14 -10.90 -18.76
C ASN A 157 14.63 -9.80 -19.70
N LYS A 158 13.63 -10.12 -20.52
CA LYS A 158 13.02 -9.20 -21.47
C LYS A 158 11.63 -8.82 -20.98
N VAL A 159 11.34 -7.53 -21.07
CA VAL A 159 9.98 -7.02 -20.98
C VAL A 159 9.22 -7.56 -22.19
N SER A 160 8.24 -8.42 -21.91
CA SER A 160 7.30 -9.00 -22.86
C SER A 160 6.04 -8.16 -22.96
N GLU A 161 5.10 -8.64 -23.78
CA GLU A 161 3.85 -8.00 -24.17
C GLU A 161 3.13 -7.20 -23.09
N SER A 162 2.53 -6.10 -23.52
CA SER A 162 1.64 -5.28 -22.74
C SER A 162 0.33 -6.03 -22.47
N ILE A 163 -0.06 -6.19 -21.21
CA ILE A 163 -1.45 -6.53 -20.89
C ILE A 163 -2.25 -5.25 -21.15
N TYR A 164 -2.86 -5.20 -22.33
CA TYR A 164 -3.63 -4.05 -22.76
C TYR A 164 -4.97 -4.06 -22.04
N CYS A 165 -5.24 -2.99 -21.31
CA CYS A 165 -6.56 -2.74 -20.77
C CYS A 165 -7.35 -1.93 -21.80
N GLU A 166 -8.16 -2.62 -22.60
CA GLU A 166 -9.10 -1.98 -23.52
C GLU A 166 -9.93 -0.95 -22.75
N ASP A 167 -10.04 0.28 -23.28
CA ASP A 167 -10.80 1.39 -22.68
C ASP A 167 -10.09 2.17 -21.54
N MET A 168 -8.75 2.14 -21.52
CA MET A 168 -7.95 2.99 -20.64
C MET A 168 -7.24 4.08 -21.46
N SER A 169 -7.74 5.31 -21.36
CA SER A 169 -7.06 6.51 -21.87
C SER A 169 -6.11 7.14 -20.85
N ARG A 170 -5.90 6.46 -19.71
CA ARG A 170 -5.26 7.01 -18.52
C ARG A 170 -4.12 6.12 -18.06
N ASP A 171 -3.13 6.76 -17.46
CA ASP A 171 -1.91 6.10 -16.98
C ASP A 171 -2.20 5.17 -15.81
N ILE A 172 -1.57 3.99 -15.84
CA ILE A 172 -1.53 3.06 -14.72
C ILE A 172 -0.32 3.41 -13.85
N TRP A 173 -0.60 3.61 -12.57
CA TRP A 173 0.38 4.06 -11.58
C TRP A 173 0.68 3.00 -10.53
N SER A 174 -0.20 2.05 -10.28
CA SER A 174 0.07 0.99 -9.31
C SER A 174 -0.51 -0.33 -9.79
N VAL A 175 0.12 -1.41 -9.36
CA VAL A 175 -0.32 -2.77 -9.64
C VAL A 175 -0.08 -3.62 -8.40
N HIS A 176 -1.02 -4.50 -8.12
CA HIS A 176 -0.99 -5.48 -7.03
C HIS A 176 -1.53 -6.81 -7.55
N VAL A 177 -1.03 -7.92 -7.00
CA VAL A 177 -1.61 -9.24 -7.23
C VAL A 177 -2.11 -9.76 -5.90
N SER A 178 -3.42 -9.98 -5.85
CA SER A 178 -4.08 -10.51 -4.66
C SER A 178 -3.77 -11.99 -4.44
N LYS A 179 -4.07 -12.50 -3.23
CA LYS A 179 -3.74 -13.87 -2.82
C LYS A 179 -4.40 -14.94 -3.69
N ASP A 180 -5.57 -14.66 -4.27
CA ASP A 180 -6.27 -15.56 -5.19
C ASP A 180 -5.82 -15.42 -6.66
N GLY A 181 -4.80 -14.58 -6.91
CA GLY A 181 -4.20 -14.36 -8.21
C GLY A 181 -4.79 -13.22 -9.01
N ARG A 182 -5.87 -12.55 -8.57
CA ARG A 182 -6.41 -11.41 -9.34
C ARG A 182 -5.40 -10.26 -9.41
N VAL A 183 -5.31 -9.65 -10.59
CA VAL A 183 -4.49 -8.46 -10.85
C VAL A 183 -5.33 -7.22 -10.58
N ILE A 184 -4.83 -6.35 -9.71
CA ILE A 184 -5.49 -5.10 -9.33
C ILE A 184 -4.60 -3.95 -9.77
N MET A 185 -5.14 -3.01 -10.54
CA MET A 185 -4.40 -1.87 -11.05
C MET A 185 -5.07 -0.58 -10.64
N GLY A 186 -4.26 0.42 -10.33
CA GLY A 186 -4.71 1.77 -10.01
C GLY A 186 -4.11 2.78 -10.96
N GLY A 187 -4.90 3.78 -11.28
CA GLY A 187 -4.42 4.93 -12.05
C GLY A 187 -5.12 6.21 -11.63
N VAL A 188 -5.32 7.10 -12.59
CA VAL A 188 -5.94 8.40 -12.34
C VAL A 188 -7.46 8.25 -12.16
N ARG A 189 -7.91 8.19 -10.90
CA ARG A 189 -9.31 8.08 -10.47
C ARG A 189 -10.02 6.80 -10.90
N PHE A 190 -9.29 5.69 -10.96
CA PHE A 190 -9.88 4.38 -11.16
C PHE A 190 -9.06 3.30 -10.48
N VAL A 191 -9.73 2.18 -10.19
CA VAL A 191 -9.12 0.88 -9.90
C VAL A 191 -9.80 -0.18 -10.75
N VAL A 192 -9.02 -1.06 -11.35
CA VAL A 192 -9.52 -2.17 -12.17
C VAL A 192 -9.04 -3.48 -11.56
N VAL A 193 -9.93 -4.46 -11.51
CA VAL A 193 -9.65 -5.84 -11.08
C VAL A 193 -9.81 -6.75 -12.30
N MET A 194 -8.80 -7.58 -12.55
CA MET A 194 -8.77 -8.55 -13.64
C MET A 194 -8.36 -9.92 -13.11
N ASP A 195 -8.64 -10.97 -13.87
CA ASP A 195 -7.97 -12.26 -13.67
C ASP A 195 -6.52 -12.23 -14.20
N THR A 196 -5.78 -13.32 -14.00
CA THR A 196 -4.40 -13.47 -14.47
C THR A 196 -4.26 -13.59 -15.99
N TYR A 197 -5.37 -13.78 -16.71
CA TYR A 197 -5.43 -13.87 -18.17
C TYR A 197 -5.78 -12.52 -18.83
N GLY A 198 -6.06 -11.48 -18.03
CA GLY A 198 -6.42 -10.15 -18.51
C GLY A 198 -7.92 -9.95 -18.71
N SER A 199 -8.78 -10.87 -18.27
CA SER A 199 -10.23 -10.69 -18.33
C SER A 199 -10.69 -9.70 -17.26
N TYR A 200 -11.53 -8.75 -17.66
CA TYR A 200 -12.13 -7.78 -16.74
C TYR A 200 -13.09 -8.44 -15.75
N LEU A 201 -12.91 -8.14 -14.47
CA LEU A 201 -13.81 -8.60 -13.40
C LEU A 201 -14.62 -7.43 -12.83
N THR A 202 -13.96 -6.34 -12.46
CA THR A 202 -14.61 -5.19 -11.81
C THR A 202 -13.83 -3.91 -12.08
N ARG A 203 -14.53 -2.78 -12.10
CA ARG A 203 -13.94 -1.44 -12.23
C ARG A 203 -14.60 -0.48 -11.26
N TYR A 204 -13.78 0.15 -10.44
CA TYR A 204 -14.16 1.24 -9.56
C TYR A 204 -13.70 2.53 -10.20
N GLU A 205 -14.62 3.45 -10.45
CA GLU A 205 -14.32 4.78 -10.96
C GLU A 205 -15.36 5.77 -10.46
N ASN A 206 -15.01 7.06 -10.48
CA ASN A 206 -16.00 8.09 -10.24
C ASN A 206 -16.97 8.13 -11.42
N ASP A 207 -18.24 7.84 -11.17
CA ASP A 207 -19.27 8.05 -12.17
C ASP A 207 -19.49 9.55 -12.45
N LYS A 208 -20.15 9.85 -13.57
CA LYS A 208 -20.55 11.23 -13.90
C LYS A 208 -21.64 11.78 -12.94
N ASN A 209 -22.21 10.92 -12.09
CA ASN A 209 -23.39 11.19 -11.27
C ASN A 209 -23.07 11.35 -9.75
N LYS A 210 -21.78 11.52 -9.40
CA LYS A 210 -21.25 11.99 -8.11
C LYS A 210 -21.04 10.97 -6.99
N LYS A 211 -20.97 9.66 -7.26
CA LYS A 211 -20.34 8.77 -6.26
C LYS A 211 -18.82 8.90 -6.38
N LEU A 212 -18.27 9.94 -5.77
CA LEU A 212 -16.83 10.19 -5.72
C LEU A 212 -16.16 9.14 -4.83
N ILE A 213 -15.81 8.02 -5.44
CA ILE A 213 -14.97 6.97 -4.85
C ILE A 213 -13.58 7.54 -4.57
N PHE A 214 -13.04 8.27 -5.55
CA PHE A 214 -11.70 8.88 -5.52
C PHE A 214 -11.82 10.41 -5.48
N LYS A 215 -11.37 11.05 -4.41
CA LYS A 215 -11.36 12.53 -4.31
C LYS A 215 -10.07 13.12 -4.89
N GLY A 216 -8.97 12.40 -4.70
CA GLY A 216 -7.66 12.67 -5.26
C GLY A 216 -7.55 12.25 -6.72
N GLN A 217 -6.41 12.59 -7.33
CA GLN A 217 -6.16 12.29 -8.73
C GLN A 217 -5.41 10.98 -8.94
N LEU A 218 -4.83 10.37 -7.91
CA LEU A 218 -3.80 9.35 -8.11
C LEU A 218 -3.86 8.22 -7.08
N VAL A 219 -3.98 6.98 -7.58
CA VAL A 219 -3.84 5.75 -6.79
C VAL A 219 -2.37 5.30 -6.81
N HIS A 220 -1.65 5.55 -5.71
CA HIS A 220 -0.20 5.38 -5.63
C HIS A 220 0.24 3.99 -5.18
N SER A 221 -0.55 3.33 -4.34
CA SER A 221 -0.28 1.97 -3.88
C SER A 221 -1.58 1.23 -3.66
N ILE A 222 -1.57 -0.07 -3.91
CA ILE A 222 -2.70 -0.97 -3.73
C ILE A 222 -2.23 -2.17 -2.93
N THR A 223 -3.06 -2.66 -2.02
CA THR A 223 -2.92 -3.97 -1.43
C THR A 223 -4.30 -4.59 -1.20
N SER A 224 -4.36 -5.85 -0.79
CA SER A 224 -5.64 -6.54 -0.59
C SER A 224 -5.56 -7.60 0.50
N THR A 225 -6.64 -7.75 1.25
CA THR A 225 -6.80 -8.77 2.30
C THR A 225 -7.37 -10.08 1.75
N SER A 226 -7.28 -11.15 2.53
CA SER A 226 -7.75 -12.48 2.13
C SER A 226 -9.28 -12.57 1.94
N ASN A 227 -10.04 -11.69 2.62
CA ASN A 227 -11.48 -11.55 2.42
C ASN A 227 -11.85 -10.79 1.14
N GLY A 228 -10.86 -10.32 0.36
CA GLY A 228 -11.07 -9.64 -0.91
C GLY A 228 -11.26 -8.12 -0.83
N ASN A 229 -11.13 -7.51 0.35
CA ASN A 229 -11.10 -6.04 0.44
C ASN A 229 -9.83 -5.49 -0.21
N ILE A 230 -9.97 -4.36 -0.89
CA ILE A 230 -8.89 -3.68 -1.60
C ILE A 230 -8.59 -2.38 -0.87
N PHE A 231 -7.33 -2.18 -0.49
CA PHE A 231 -6.85 -0.97 0.16
C PHE A 231 -6.04 -0.14 -0.82
N ILE A 232 -6.35 1.15 -0.89
CA ILE A 232 -5.83 2.08 -1.88
C ILE A 232 -5.23 3.29 -1.17
N ILE A 233 -3.99 3.62 -1.51
CA ILE A 233 -3.35 4.86 -1.12
C ILE A 233 -3.68 5.94 -2.15
N GLU A 234 -4.47 6.93 -1.72
CA GLU A 234 -4.84 8.07 -2.54
C GLU A 234 -3.92 9.26 -2.25
N TYR A 235 -2.85 9.38 -3.05
CA TYR A 235 -1.70 10.25 -2.76
C TYR A 235 -2.08 11.72 -2.51
N PHE A 236 -2.86 12.32 -3.40
CA PHE A 236 -3.22 13.74 -3.29
C PHE A 236 -4.31 14.03 -2.24
N ASN A 237 -5.09 13.02 -1.88
CA ASN A 237 -6.14 13.16 -0.86
C ASN A 237 -5.67 12.71 0.53
N LYS A 238 -4.41 12.26 0.64
CA LYS A 238 -3.79 11.91 1.92
C LYS A 238 -4.64 10.91 2.72
N GLY A 239 -5.05 9.83 2.06
CA GLY A 239 -5.98 8.88 2.64
C GLY A 239 -5.77 7.46 2.15
N VAL A 240 -6.27 6.52 2.96
CA VAL A 240 -6.38 5.10 2.64
C VAL A 240 -7.86 4.80 2.43
N ILE A 241 -8.22 4.36 1.22
CA ILE A 241 -9.58 3.96 0.88
C ILE A 241 -9.66 2.45 0.94
N MET A 242 -10.69 1.93 1.61
CA MET A 242 -11.04 0.51 1.56
C MET A 242 -12.24 0.30 0.64
N LEU A 243 -12.04 -0.49 -0.40
CA LEU A 243 -13.10 -0.98 -1.27
C LEU A 243 -13.47 -2.40 -0.86
N GLY A 244 -14.76 -2.65 -0.71
CA GLY A 244 -15.32 -4.00 -0.69
C GLY A 244 -15.71 -4.45 -2.09
N LYS A 245 -16.52 -5.51 -2.14
CA LYS A 245 -16.99 -6.12 -3.40
C LYS A 245 -17.62 -5.10 -4.36
N ASP A 246 -18.46 -4.20 -3.85
CA ASP A 246 -19.27 -3.31 -4.69
C ASP A 246 -19.21 -1.82 -4.27
N ASP A 247 -18.47 -1.45 -3.22
CA ASP A 247 -18.47 -0.07 -2.71
C ASP A 247 -17.19 0.34 -1.96
N VAL A 248 -17.01 1.65 -1.81
CA VAL A 248 -16.18 2.23 -0.75
C VAL A 248 -16.86 1.93 0.57
N ILE A 249 -16.15 1.20 1.43
CA ILE A 249 -16.66 0.87 2.76
C ILE A 249 -16.15 1.88 3.78
N ASN A 250 -14.89 2.30 3.67
CA ASN A 250 -14.28 3.12 4.71
C ASN A 250 -13.09 3.94 4.20
N ILE A 251 -12.77 5.03 4.89
CA ILE A 251 -11.65 5.92 4.57
C ILE A 251 -10.88 6.26 5.85
N TYR A 252 -9.57 6.02 5.84
CA TYR A 252 -8.66 6.42 6.90
C TYR A 252 -7.79 7.60 6.44
N THR A 253 -7.82 8.71 7.18
CA THR A 253 -7.11 9.96 6.83
C THR A 253 -5.99 10.29 7.82
N GLY A 254 -5.43 9.28 8.47
CA GLY A 254 -4.41 9.45 9.50
C GLY A 254 -4.98 9.56 10.90
N HIS A 255 -4.11 9.44 11.89
CA HIS A 255 -4.44 9.59 13.30
C HIS A 255 -4.01 10.99 13.75
N PRO A 256 -4.77 11.69 14.60
CA PRO A 256 -4.39 13.03 15.04
C PRO A 256 -3.32 13.06 16.15
N VAL A 257 -2.65 11.94 16.48
CA VAL A 257 -1.89 11.83 17.74
C VAL A 257 -0.40 11.57 17.52
N TYR A 258 0.37 12.30 18.34
CA TYR A 258 1.81 12.30 18.62
C TYR A 258 2.72 12.90 17.55
N ASN A 259 3.15 14.14 17.82
CA ASN A 259 4.37 14.76 17.28
C ASN A 259 4.52 14.70 15.76
N HIS A 260 3.40 14.88 15.03
CA HIS A 260 3.42 14.93 13.58
C HIS A 260 4.38 16.02 13.09
N ILE A 261 5.35 15.60 12.28
CA ILE A 261 6.26 16.49 11.57
C ILE A 261 5.50 17.14 10.40
N ASP A 262 4.55 16.40 9.82
CA ASP A 262 3.74 16.80 8.68
C ASP A 262 2.32 16.22 8.78
N SER A 263 1.41 16.72 7.96
CA SER A 263 0.16 16.05 7.62
C SER A 263 0.39 14.59 7.20
N PHE A 264 -0.60 13.73 7.49
CA PHE A 264 -0.61 12.32 7.08
C PHE A 264 -0.33 12.22 5.58
N HIS A 265 0.75 11.55 5.19
CA HIS A 265 1.17 11.46 3.80
C HIS A 265 1.48 9.99 3.45
N PRO A 266 0.43 9.17 3.30
CA PRO A 266 0.61 7.76 3.01
C PRO A 266 1.14 7.57 1.58
N ILE A 267 2.15 6.73 1.42
CA ILE A 267 2.78 6.44 0.12
C ILE A 267 2.57 4.99 -0.30
N SER A 268 2.73 4.05 0.64
CA SER A 268 2.68 2.63 0.35
C SER A 268 1.86 1.89 1.39
N ALA A 269 1.21 0.81 0.98
CA ALA A 269 0.53 -0.10 1.87
C ALA A 269 0.85 -1.56 1.50
N VAL A 270 0.87 -2.43 2.49
CA VAL A 270 1.03 -3.87 2.32
C VAL A 270 0.19 -4.61 3.36
N THR A 271 -0.49 -5.67 2.93
CA THR A 271 -1.22 -6.55 3.82
C THR A 271 -0.28 -7.52 4.55
N THR A 272 -0.46 -7.64 5.85
CA THR A 272 0.22 -8.61 6.74
C THR A 272 -0.35 -10.02 6.59
N PRO A 273 0.33 -11.06 7.09
CA PRO A 273 -0.23 -12.41 7.17
C PRO A 273 -1.53 -12.52 7.98
N MET A 274 -1.78 -11.58 8.91
CA MET A 274 -2.97 -11.53 9.75
C MET A 274 -4.10 -10.69 9.14
N ASP A 275 -4.01 -10.32 7.86
CA ASP A 275 -4.95 -9.44 7.14
C ASP A 275 -5.09 -8.01 7.68
N ASN A 276 -4.17 -7.58 8.56
CA ASN A 276 -3.98 -6.17 8.86
C ASN A 276 -3.23 -5.49 7.71
N VAL A 277 -3.40 -4.17 7.56
CA VAL A 277 -2.78 -3.37 6.52
C VAL A 277 -1.76 -2.43 7.15
N LEU A 278 -0.49 -2.62 6.81
CA LEU A 278 0.59 -1.69 7.15
C LEU A 278 0.62 -0.57 6.11
N VAL A 279 0.67 0.67 6.58
CA VAL A 279 0.70 1.88 5.75
C VAL A 279 1.91 2.72 6.12
N ALA A 280 2.75 3.02 5.14
CA ALA A 280 3.89 3.92 5.28
C ALA A 280 3.44 5.37 5.15
N ASP A 281 3.48 6.11 6.26
CA ASP A 281 3.37 7.57 6.24
C ASP A 281 4.76 8.18 6.08
N ASN A 282 5.02 8.69 4.88
CA ASN A 282 6.31 9.26 4.53
C ASN A 282 6.59 10.56 5.28
N GLY A 283 5.57 11.41 5.42
CA GLY A 283 5.66 12.74 6.02
C GLY A 283 6.00 12.67 7.50
N ASN A 284 5.43 11.68 8.20
CA ASN A 284 5.65 11.50 9.63
C ASN A 284 6.70 10.44 9.99
N HIS A 285 7.20 9.69 9.01
CA HIS A 285 8.16 8.60 9.25
C HIS A 285 7.57 7.55 10.21
N THR A 286 6.33 7.16 9.97
CA THR A 286 5.60 6.19 10.79
C THR A 286 5.06 5.04 9.93
N LEU A 287 4.76 3.92 10.59
CA LEU A 287 3.95 2.85 10.04
C LEU A 287 2.63 2.80 10.79
N HIS A 288 1.52 2.94 10.07
CA HIS A 288 0.19 2.77 10.62
C HIS A 288 -0.27 1.34 10.35
N ILE A 289 -0.91 0.71 11.33
CA ILE A 289 -1.51 -0.61 11.18
C ILE A 289 -3.01 -0.47 11.26
N LEU A 290 -3.68 -0.84 10.18
CA LEU A 290 -5.12 -0.87 10.09
C LEU A 290 -5.62 -2.31 10.15
N ASP A 291 -6.80 -2.54 10.71
CA ASP A 291 -7.49 -3.81 10.58
C ASP A 291 -8.08 -3.99 9.17
N SER A 292 -8.68 -5.15 8.91
CA SER A 292 -9.34 -5.47 7.64
C SER A 292 -10.57 -4.61 7.34
N ASN A 293 -11.01 -3.78 8.28
CA ASN A 293 -12.12 -2.83 8.15
C ASN A 293 -11.64 -1.37 8.05
N CYS A 294 -10.34 -1.14 7.86
CA CYS A 294 -9.71 0.17 7.77
C CYS A 294 -9.79 0.98 9.08
N GLN A 295 -9.86 0.31 10.22
CA GLN A 295 -9.76 0.94 11.55
C GLN A 295 -8.33 0.88 12.05
N LEU A 296 -7.87 1.96 12.68
CA LEU A 296 -6.52 2.04 13.22
C LEU A 296 -6.37 1.11 14.42
N LEU A 297 -5.38 0.23 14.36
CA LEU A 297 -4.95 -0.61 15.47
C LEU A 297 -3.81 0.05 16.24
N THR A 298 -2.78 0.53 15.54
CA THR A 298 -1.61 1.16 16.17
C THR A 298 -0.79 1.98 15.17
N VAL A 299 0.12 2.80 15.68
CA VAL A 299 1.10 3.57 14.91
C VAL A 299 2.50 3.33 15.50
N TYR A 300 3.45 2.95 14.66
CA TYR A 300 4.85 2.80 15.02
C TYR A 300 5.67 3.98 14.51
N ASN A 301 6.34 4.69 15.42
CA ASN A 301 7.32 5.69 15.06
C ASN A 301 8.64 5.00 14.67
N ILE A 302 8.91 4.91 13.36
CA ILE A 302 10.13 4.28 12.85
C ILE A 302 11.30 5.27 12.73
N ARG A 303 11.07 6.56 13.01
CA ARG A 303 12.12 7.58 13.09
C ARG A 303 13.09 7.32 14.24
N ASP A 304 12.57 6.86 15.37
CA ASP A 304 13.34 6.67 16.60
C ASP A 304 14.39 5.56 16.46
N ILE A 305 14.16 4.63 15.53
CA ILE A 305 15.09 3.57 15.13
C ILE A 305 15.89 3.92 13.85
N GLY A 306 15.88 5.19 13.44
CA GLY A 306 16.71 5.71 12.34
C GLY A 306 16.11 5.59 10.94
N ILE A 307 14.91 5.01 10.79
CA ILE A 307 14.25 4.87 9.49
C ILE A 307 13.45 6.15 9.20
N ARG A 308 13.68 6.76 8.03
CA ARG A 308 13.05 8.02 7.63
C ARG A 308 12.47 7.93 6.24
N ARG A 309 11.37 8.64 6.01
CA ARG A 309 10.70 8.77 4.70
C ARG A 309 10.46 7.40 4.04
N PRO A 310 9.72 6.48 4.69
CA PRO A 310 9.34 5.23 4.05
C PRO A 310 8.51 5.52 2.80
N VAL A 311 8.84 4.85 1.69
CA VAL A 311 8.15 5.02 0.39
C VAL A 311 7.63 3.71 -0.18
N SER A 312 8.17 2.57 0.25
CA SER A 312 7.72 1.27 -0.22
C SER A 312 7.81 0.22 0.87
N LEU A 313 6.82 -0.68 0.92
CA LEU A 313 6.74 -1.77 1.87
C LEU A 313 6.60 -3.11 1.13
N ALA A 314 7.23 -4.16 1.66
CA ALA A 314 6.99 -5.52 1.22
C ALA A 314 7.22 -6.53 2.36
N ILE A 315 6.34 -7.54 2.50
CA ILE A 315 6.39 -8.52 3.60
C ILE A 315 6.63 -9.94 3.11
N ILE A 316 7.68 -10.60 3.61
CA ILE A 316 7.91 -12.02 3.39
C ILE A 316 7.12 -12.83 4.41
N MET A 317 6.21 -13.68 3.90
CA MET A 317 5.29 -14.48 4.71
C MET A 317 5.81 -15.88 5.07
N ASN A 318 6.79 -16.42 4.32
CA ASN A 318 7.21 -17.83 4.42
C ASN A 318 8.34 -18.09 5.45
N ARG A 319 8.31 -17.40 6.60
CA ARG A 319 9.32 -17.50 7.66
C ARG A 319 8.59 -17.75 9.00
N PRO A 320 9.25 -18.32 10.02
CA PRO A 320 8.64 -18.46 11.35
C PRO A 320 8.18 -17.11 11.94
N PHE A 321 8.76 -15.99 11.47
CA PHE A 321 8.34 -14.63 11.77
C PHE A 321 8.28 -13.80 10.47
N PRO A 322 7.22 -13.02 10.24
CA PRO A 322 7.14 -12.12 9.09
C PRO A 322 8.30 -11.12 9.06
N VAL A 323 8.85 -10.90 7.86
CA VAL A 323 9.93 -9.92 7.65
C VAL A 323 9.42 -8.81 6.76
N LEU A 324 9.46 -7.57 7.26
CA LEU A 324 9.12 -6.37 6.51
C LEU A 324 10.38 -5.75 5.91
N TYR A 325 10.31 -5.46 4.62
CA TYR A 325 11.26 -4.60 3.93
C TYR A 325 10.67 -3.21 3.76
N ILE A 326 11.48 -2.20 4.06
CA ILE A 326 11.10 -0.79 3.96
C ILE A 326 12.09 -0.09 3.03
N GLY A 327 11.61 0.30 1.86
CA GLY A 327 12.32 1.20 0.95
C GLY A 327 12.13 2.63 1.41
N CYS A 328 13.21 3.38 1.51
CA CYS A 328 13.20 4.78 1.92
C CYS A 328 13.77 5.69 0.83
N ASP A 329 13.17 6.87 0.71
CA ASP A 329 13.68 7.93 -0.15
C ASP A 329 15.00 8.50 0.43
N VAL A 330 15.77 9.14 -0.42
CA VAL A 330 17.02 9.80 -0.05
C VAL A 330 16.68 11.01 0.82
N CYS A 331 17.00 10.93 2.12
CA CYS A 331 16.64 11.96 3.09
C CYS A 331 17.52 13.22 3.05
N GLU A 332 18.69 13.19 2.40
CA GLU A 332 19.68 14.25 2.57
C GLU A 332 20.32 14.61 1.23
N SER A 333 20.50 15.91 0.98
CA SER A 333 21.07 16.49 -0.23
C SER A 333 22.46 15.95 -0.62
N ASN A 334 23.12 15.22 0.30
CA ASN A 334 24.43 14.62 0.10
C ASN A 334 24.42 13.09 0.00
N SER A 335 23.32 12.40 0.34
CA SER A 335 23.23 10.96 0.14
C SER A 335 22.96 10.69 -1.35
N LYS A 336 23.77 9.83 -1.97
CA LYS A 336 23.63 9.47 -3.38
C LYS A 336 22.81 8.19 -3.59
N SER A 337 22.32 7.60 -2.51
CA SER A 337 21.65 6.30 -2.51
C SER A 337 20.40 6.29 -1.62
N GLY A 338 19.39 5.57 -2.08
CA GLY A 338 18.26 5.15 -1.27
C GLY A 338 18.71 4.16 -0.20
N LYS A 339 17.85 3.95 0.80
CA LYS A 339 18.10 2.98 1.88
C LYS A 339 17.03 1.89 1.87
N LEU A 340 17.46 0.65 2.06
CA LEU A 340 16.56 -0.48 2.26
C LEU A 340 16.75 -0.99 3.68
N TYR A 341 15.67 -1.09 4.44
CA TYR A 341 15.69 -1.67 5.77
C TYR A 341 14.95 -3.00 5.77
N LYS A 342 15.39 -3.91 6.62
CA LYS A 342 14.70 -5.15 6.95
C LYS A 342 14.40 -5.16 8.44
N MET A 343 13.16 -5.46 8.76
CA MET A 343 12.60 -5.39 10.10
C MET A 343 11.85 -6.69 10.37
N ASN A 344 12.16 -7.34 11.49
CA ASN A 344 11.35 -8.47 11.95
C ASN A 344 10.09 -7.94 12.62
N ILE A 345 8.94 -8.38 12.13
CA ILE A 345 7.66 -8.02 12.72
C ILE A 345 7.18 -9.22 13.54
N MET A 346 7.30 -9.14 14.86
CA MET A 346 6.93 -10.29 15.71
C MET A 346 5.42 -10.40 15.94
N GLU A 347 4.65 -9.30 15.85
CA GLU A 347 3.21 -9.28 16.11
C GLU A 347 2.52 -8.10 15.39
N CYS A 348 2.24 -8.22 14.09
CA CYS A 348 1.35 -7.29 13.39
C CYS A 348 0.32 -8.03 12.54
#